data_AF-A0A1T4V119-F1
#
_entry.id   AF-A0A1T4V119-F1
#
_cell.length_a   1.000
_cell.length_b   1.000
_cell.length_c   1.000
_cell.angle_alpha   90.00
_cell.angle_beta   90.00
_cell.angle_gamma   90.00
#
_symmetry.space_group_name_H-M   'P 1'
#
loop_
_entity.id
_entity.type
_entity.pdbx_description
1 polymer ?
#
loop_
_entity_poly.entity_id
_entity_poly.type
_entity_poly.pdbx_seq_one_letter_code
_entity_poly.pdbx_strand_id
1 'polypeptide(L)' 'MIINFNLFKNKHSWNSTVHQINSDVLTRHVLVKGNVENMDLNFTFCETSGKGCIISDGGLIGEFSVF' A
#
# COMPACT_ATOMS: atom_id res chain seq x y z
N MET A 1 6.93 1.71 12.98
CA MET A 1 6.64 0.50 12.21
C MET A 1 7.05 0.75 10.77
N ILE A 2 7.69 -0.23 10.12
CA ILE A 2 8.14 -0.08 8.74
C ILE A 2 7.14 -0.79 7.84
N ILE A 3 6.63 -0.08 6.84
CA ILE A 3 5.83 -0.67 5.78
C ILE A 3 6.65 -0.72 4.51
N ASN A 4 6.75 -1.90 3.91
CA ASN A 4 7.26 -2.11 2.57
C ASN A 4 6.09 -2.18 1.60
N PHE A 5 6.04 -1.28 0.63
CA PHE A 5 5.06 -1.23 -0.44
C PHE A 5 5.65 -1.79 -1.72
N ASN A 6 4.83 -2.50 -2.49
CA ASN A 6 5.20 -3.06 -3.78
C ASN A 6 4.02 -2.91 -4.75
N LEU A 7 4.15 -2.00 -5.72
CA LEU A 7 3.22 -1.87 -6.84
C LEU A 7 3.69 -2.72 -8.01
N PHE A 8 2.78 -3.53 -8.53
CA PHE A 8 3.08 -4.45 -9.62
C PHE A 8 3.31 -3.70 -10.94
N LYS A 9 2.52 -2.64 -11.18
CA LYS A 9 2.73 -1.74 -12.32
C LYS A 9 4.06 -1.02 -12.13
N ASN A 10 4.92 -1.09 -13.15
CA ASN A 10 6.27 -0.50 -13.16
C ASN A 10 7.28 -1.08 -12.15
N LYS A 11 6.96 -2.19 -11.46
CA LYS A 11 7.84 -2.82 -10.45
C LYS A 11 8.35 -1.80 -9.42
N HIS A 12 7.45 -0.95 -8.94
CA HIS A 12 7.81 0.16 -8.07
C HIS A 12 7.63 -0.25 -6.61
N SER A 13 8.72 -0.24 -5.84
CA SER A 13 8.68 -0.61 -4.42
C SER A 13 9.39 0.45 -3.59
N TRP A 14 8.88 0.70 -2.40
CA TRP A 14 9.49 1.62 -1.44
C TRP A 14 9.14 1.21 -0.02
N ASN A 15 9.91 1.72 0.94
CA ASN A 15 9.56 1.59 2.36
C ASN A 15 9.17 2.95 2.94
N SER A 16 8.41 2.92 4.03
CA SER A 16 8.10 4.11 4.83
C SER A 16 7.93 3.76 6.29
N THR A 17 8.43 4.65 7.15
CA THR A 17 8.17 4.56 8.59
C THR A 17 6.84 5.22 8.88
N VAL A 18 5.93 4.48 9.50
CA VAL A 18 4.62 4.98 9.93
C VAL A 18 4.40 4.72 11.41
N HIS A 19 3.53 5.53 12.01
CA HIS A 19 3.11 5.38 13.39
C HIS A 19 1.91 4.44 13.54
N GLN A 20 1.07 4.34 12.51
CA GLN A 20 -0.18 3.56 12.51
C GLN A 20 -0.45 3.01 11.10
N ILE A 21 -1.14 1.86 11.03
CA ILE A 21 -1.77 1.37 9.80
C ILE A 21 -3.23 1.78 9.83
N ASN A 22 -3.60 2.65 8.90
CA ASN A 22 -4.98 2.91 8.54
C ASN A 22 -5.02 3.27 7.05
N SER A 23 -6.21 3.20 6.46
CA SER A 23 -6.38 3.43 5.02
C SER A 23 -5.87 4.81 4.59
N ASP A 24 -6.08 5.87 5.39
CA ASP A 24 -5.63 7.22 5.03
C ASP A 24 -4.09 7.34 4.93
N VAL A 25 -3.38 6.74 5.88
CA VAL A 25 -1.90 6.69 5.88
C VAL A 25 -1.41 5.91 4.66
N LEU A 26 -2.00 4.75 4.38
CA LEU A 26 -1.63 3.92 3.23
C LEU A 26 -1.90 4.65 1.91
N THR A 27 -3.07 5.27 1.76
CA THR A 27 -3.45 6.08 0.59
C THR A 27 -2.42 7.17 0.31
N ARG A 28 -2.02 7.96 1.32
CA ARG A 28 -1.02 9.02 1.13
C ARG A 28 0.31 8.48 0.61
N HIS A 29 0.76 7.34 1.13
CA HIS A 29 2.00 6.73 0.65
C HIS A 29 1.88 6.23 -0.80
N VAL A 30 0.77 5.59 -1.16
CA VAL A 30 0.56 5.05 -2.51
C VAL A 30 0.37 6.17 -3.54
N LEU A 31 -0.36 7.24 -3.23
CA LEU A 31 -0.55 8.37 -4.15
C LEU A 31 0.75 9.16 -4.36
N VAL A 32 1.47 9.49 -3.28
CA VAL A 32 2.66 10.36 -3.36
C VAL A 32 3.88 9.62 -3.91
N LYS A 33 4.12 8.39 -3.44
CA LYS A 33 5.32 7.63 -3.83
C LYS A 33 5.05 6.63 -4.95
N GLY A 34 3.86 6.05 -4.98
CA GLY A 34 3.49 5.01 -5.94
C GLY A 34 3.18 5.51 -7.36
N ASN A 35 3.09 6.83 -7.57
CA ASN A 35 2.70 7.44 -8.84
C ASN A 35 1.38 6.85 -9.38
N VAL A 36 0.43 6.62 -8.48
CA VAL A 36 -0.92 6.17 -8.81
C VAL A 36 -1.81 7.40 -8.91
N GLU A 37 -2.38 7.63 -10.08
CA GLU A 37 -3.23 8.80 -10.35
C GLU A 37 -4.66 8.64 -9.81
N ASN A 38 -5.08 7.39 -9.57
CA ASN A 38 -6.42 7.09 -9.05
C ASN A 38 -6.48 7.19 -7.52
N MET A 39 -7.43 7.98 -7.02
CA MET A 39 -7.68 8.17 -5.58
C MET A 39 -8.54 7.07 -4.97
N ASP A 40 -9.25 6.28 -5.79
CA ASP A 40 -10.08 5.16 -5.33
C ASP A 40 -9.19 3.95 -5.02
N LEU A 41 -8.60 3.99 -3.82
CA LEU A 41 -7.76 2.94 -3.26
C LEU A 41 -8.47 2.21 -2.13
N ASN A 42 -8.49 0.88 -2.21
CA ASN A 42 -8.95 -0.01 -1.15
C ASN A 42 -7.79 -0.87 -0.64
N PHE A 43 -7.83 -1.18 0.66
CA PHE A 43 -6.80 -1.96 1.32
C PHE A 43 -7.41 -3.15 2.06
N THR A 44 -6.72 -4.28 2.00
CA THR A 44 -6.95 -5.40 2.91
C THR A 44 -5.71 -5.58 3.77
N PHE A 45 -5.87 -6.07 4.99
CA PHE A 45 -4.76 -6.33 5.89
C PHE A 45 -5.02 -7.57 6.73
N CYS A 46 -4.03 -8.45 6.81
CA CYS A 46 -4.03 -9.61 7.67
C CYS A 46 -3.00 -9.40 8.78
N GLU A 47 -3.49 -9.09 9.99
CA GLU A 47 -2.64 -8.82 11.16
C GLU A 47 -1.70 -9.98 11.49
N THR A 48 -2.16 -11.22 11.36
CA THR A 48 -1.37 -12.43 11.64
C THR A 48 -0.16 -12.57 10.71
N SER A 49 -0.31 -12.22 9.43
CA SER A 49 0.77 -12.35 8.45
C SER A 49 1.58 -11.06 8.28
N GLY A 50 1.08 -9.93 8.79
CA GLY A 50 1.65 -8.61 8.56
C GLY A 50 1.57 -8.17 7.09
N LYS A 51 0.70 -8.78 6.27
CA LYS A 51 0.58 -8.49 4.83
C LYS A 51 -0.77 -7.90 4.47
N GLY A 52 -0.79 -7.08 3.43
CA GLY A 52 -2.00 -6.49 2.89
C GLY A 52 -1.94 -6.26 1.39
N CYS A 53 -3.11 -6.08 0.78
CA CYS A 53 -3.25 -5.82 -0.65
C CYS A 53 -3.66 -4.37 -0.91
N ILE A 54 -3.27 -3.85 -2.07
CA ILE A 54 -3.64 -2.53 -2.58
C ILE A 54 -4.49 -2.74 -3.83
N ILE A 55 -5.73 -2.27 -3.79
CA ILE A 55 -6.75 -2.49 -4.83
C ILE A 55 -7.18 -1.13 -5.38
N SER A 56 -7.27 -0.99 -6.70
CA SER A 56 -7.74 0.21 -7.40
C SER A 56 -8.52 -0.17 -8.66
N ASP A 57 -9.56 0.57 -9.03
CA ASP A 57 -10.41 0.29 -10.20
C ASP A 57 -10.89 -1.18 -10.30
N GLY A 58 -11.18 -1.80 -9.15
CA GLY A 58 -11.63 -3.19 -9.07
C GLY A 58 -10.54 -4.25 -9.28
N GLY A 59 -9.26 -3.85 -9.36
CA GLY A 59 -8.12 -4.75 -9.58
C GLY A 59 -7.03 -4.64 -8.52
N LEU A 60 -6.32 -5.74 -8.30
CA LEU A 60 -5.13 -5.76 -7.44
C LEU A 60 -3.98 -5.04 -8.15
N ILE A 61 -3.46 -3.96 -7.56
CA ILE A 61 -2.37 -3.16 -8.13
C ILE A 61 -1.05 -3.31 -7.37
N GLY A 62 -1.10 -3.87 -6.17
CA GLY A 62 0.09 -4.10 -5.37
C GLY A 62 -0.19 -4.75 -4.03
N GLU A 63 0.86 -4.86 -3.23
CA GLU A 63 0.84 -5.40 -1.88
C GLU A 63 1.70 -4.57 -0.94
N PHE A 64 1.49 -4.73 0.36
CA PHE A 64 2.36 -4.18 1.38
C PHE A 64 2.61 -5.19 2.51
N SER A 65 3.76 -5.07 3.16
CA SER A 65 4.15 -5.87 4.31
C SER A 65 4.67 -5.00 5.44
N VAL A 66 4.35 -5.38 6.66
CA VAL A 66 4.55 -4.61 7.89
C VAL A 66 5.56 -5.33 8.79
N PHE A 67 6.52 -4.57 9.31
CA PHE A 67 7.60 -5.02 10.19
C PHE A 67 7.76 -4.11 11.42
#